data_AF-B4KNU9-F1
#
_entry.id   AF-B4KNU9-F1
#
_cell.length_a   1.000
_cell.length_b   1.000
_cell.length_c   1.000
_cell.angle_alpha   90.00
_cell.angle_beta   90.00
_cell.angle_gamma   90.00
#
_symmetry.space_group_name_H-M   'P 1'
#
loop_
_entity.id
_entity.type
_entity.pdbx_description
1 polymer ?
#
loop_
_entity_poly.entity_id
_entity_poly.type
_entity_poly.pdbx_seq_one_letter_code
_entity_poly.pdbx_strand_id
1 'polypeptide(L)'
;MNLNVSNSFGFTCRLLRKQCDSAQTSKRATEDLVDLLKSLNAKEKLLLSKYFCQLPLSVGSFRVLRQLQKLRILTATEYICSIENDEQLQLILIEFLQNENELLINLFISAHYDSVKMLRLNNILENSLRNLFTALAVNPKISDLSYIAPLCKSLPDDVLLNVCIQMHLNCLLELHVAADISLAFKHLSAWINEGVDELIFIKRLADTLLGRHQEQALSHLFKVSTSTSFKYWKFYIILVQSIASGANADTAAFIKKYLKNRLLHAATFRCQLTLLHLLLTARAAAANTMNIQQNLDNYAKWYKQNIGEMSYVLSTEQFKVVLNMLEDSIHYEQEIDYVEIHAAIAISPGGKLVQSYKTKCKTHLARLKLARKQNDIINC
;
A
#
# COMPACT_ATOMS: atom_id res chain seq x y z
N MET A 1 26.43 29.89 30.57
CA MET A 1 25.10 30.01 29.92
C MET A 1 24.13 30.63 30.91
N ASN A 2 23.50 31.75 30.57
CA ASN A 2 22.51 32.38 31.44
C ASN A 2 21.19 31.59 31.34
N LEU A 3 20.82 30.88 32.41
CA LEU A 3 19.64 30.00 32.50
C LEU A 3 18.40 30.73 33.08
N ASN A 4 18.50 32.05 33.22
CA ASN A 4 17.41 32.88 33.71
C ASN A 4 16.44 33.21 32.58
N VAL A 5 15.15 33.14 32.88
CA VAL A 5 14.08 33.53 31.94
C VAL A 5 14.06 35.05 31.87
N SER A 6 14.09 35.62 30.67
CA SER A 6 14.04 37.06 30.47
C SER A 6 12.69 37.63 30.87
N ASN A 7 12.67 38.89 31.32
CA ASN A 7 11.43 39.61 31.61
C ASN A 7 10.53 39.77 30.36
N SER A 8 11.09 39.67 29.17
CA SER A 8 10.39 39.73 27.88
C SER A 8 9.68 38.42 27.49
N PHE A 9 9.93 37.29 28.16
CA PHE A 9 9.37 36.00 27.76
C PHE A 9 7.82 35.98 27.75
N GLY A 10 7.18 36.64 28.71
CA GLY A 10 5.72 36.78 28.75
C GLY A 10 5.16 37.57 27.56
N PHE A 11 5.90 38.54 27.04
CA PHE A 11 5.54 39.26 25.82
C PHE A 11 5.60 38.33 24.60
N THR A 12 6.64 37.52 24.49
CA THR A 12 6.78 36.51 23.43
C THR A 12 5.60 35.53 23.40
N CYS A 13 5.18 35.02 24.57
CA CYS A 13 4.04 34.10 24.66
C CYS A 13 2.72 34.74 24.20
N ARG A 14 2.49 36.02 24.54
CA ARG A 14 1.31 36.77 24.10
C ARG A 14 1.31 37.04 22.60
N LEU A 15 2.46 37.44 22.04
CA LEU A 15 2.59 37.67 20.61
C LEU A 15 2.39 36.38 19.82
N LEU A 16 2.98 35.28 20.28
CA LEU A 16 2.80 33.95 19.68
C LEU A 16 1.33 33.53 19.67
N ARG A 17 0.61 33.69 20.80
CA ARG A 17 -0.83 33.37 20.88
C ARG A 17 -1.65 34.23 19.91
N LYS A 18 -1.40 35.54 19.88
CA LYS A 18 -2.06 36.46 18.93
C LYS A 18 -1.87 36.02 17.47
N GLN A 19 -0.67 35.53 17.13
CA GLN A 19 -0.35 35.01 15.80
C GLN A 19 -1.04 33.67 15.50
N CYS A 20 -1.31 32.84 16.51
CA CYS A 20 -2.11 31.62 16.35
C CYS A 20 -3.59 31.95 16.10
N ASP A 21 -4.13 32.98 16.75
CA ASP A 21 -5.54 33.36 16.64
C ASP A 21 -5.86 34.13 15.33
N SER A 22 -4.84 34.62 14.62
CA SER A 22 -5.02 35.41 13.39
C SER A 22 -4.92 34.53 12.13
N ALA A 23 -5.97 34.52 11.29
CA ALA A 23 -5.95 33.76 10.03
C ALA A 23 -4.90 34.30 9.05
N GLN A 24 -4.75 35.62 8.94
CA GLN A 24 -3.77 36.28 8.10
C GLN A 24 -2.90 37.20 8.95
N THR A 25 -1.60 37.17 8.70
CA THR A 25 -0.66 38.12 9.30
C THR A 25 0.24 38.71 8.23
N SER A 26 0.55 39.99 8.39
CA SER A 26 1.45 40.68 7.48
C SER A 26 2.83 40.04 7.51
N LYS A 27 3.55 40.13 6.39
CA LYS A 27 4.92 39.63 6.28
C LYS A 27 5.81 40.20 7.40
N ARG A 28 5.68 41.50 7.67
CA ARG A 28 6.39 42.18 8.77
C ARG A 28 6.08 41.57 10.14
N ALA A 29 4.80 41.33 10.45
CA ALA A 29 4.43 40.73 11.74
C ALA A 29 4.91 39.28 11.89
N THR A 30 5.10 38.57 10.77
CA THR A 30 5.72 37.23 10.75
C THR A 30 7.23 37.31 11.02
N GLU A 31 7.92 38.26 10.39
CA GLU A 31 9.35 38.51 10.59
C GLU A 31 9.65 38.93 12.04
N ASP A 32 8.82 39.83 12.60
CA ASP A 32 8.94 40.29 13.99
C ASP A 32 8.85 39.11 14.99
N LEU A 33 7.92 38.17 14.78
CA LEU A 33 7.82 36.98 15.61
C LEU A 33 9.06 36.09 15.45
N VAL A 34 9.52 35.86 14.22
CA VAL A 34 10.70 35.02 13.95
C VAL A 34 11.95 35.58 14.63
N ASP A 35 12.17 36.88 14.58
CA ASP A 35 13.35 37.50 15.20
C ASP A 35 13.28 37.46 16.73
N LEU A 36 12.08 37.64 17.30
CA LEU A 36 11.86 37.43 18.73
C LEU A 36 12.16 35.98 19.14
N LEU A 37 11.70 34.99 18.37
CA LEU A 37 11.94 33.57 18.63
C LEU A 37 13.43 33.19 18.55
N LYS A 38 14.21 33.83 17.66
CA LYS A 38 15.66 33.63 17.57
C LYS A 38 16.41 34.12 18.81
N SER A 39 15.90 35.16 19.48
CA SER A 39 16.52 35.74 20.66
C SER A 39 16.40 34.89 21.93
N LEU A 40 15.53 33.87 21.92
CA LEU A 40 15.26 33.04 23.10
C LEU A 40 16.44 32.13 23.47
N ASN A 41 16.70 32.01 24.77
CA ASN A 41 17.64 31.02 25.28
C ASN A 41 17.04 29.59 25.32
N ALA A 42 17.87 28.58 25.60
CA ALA A 42 17.44 27.18 25.57
C ALA A 42 16.27 26.87 26.53
N LYS A 43 16.27 27.46 27.73
CA LYS A 43 15.20 27.26 28.72
C LYS A 43 13.90 27.91 28.26
N GLU A 44 13.98 29.11 27.70
CA GLU A 44 12.82 29.82 27.15
C GLU A 44 12.22 29.09 25.94
N LYS A 45 13.07 28.54 25.05
CA LYS A 45 12.60 27.71 23.93
C LYS A 45 11.82 26.49 24.42
N LEU A 46 12.32 25.80 25.45
CA LEU A 46 11.64 24.66 26.07
C LEU A 46 10.32 25.06 26.76
N LEU A 47 10.27 26.21 27.43
CA LEU A 47 9.04 26.69 28.05
C LEU A 47 8.02 27.11 26.99
N LEU A 48 8.48 27.74 25.91
CA LEU A 48 7.60 28.18 24.82
C LEU A 48 7.02 26.98 24.06
N SER A 49 7.80 25.92 23.84
CA SER A 49 7.30 24.70 23.19
C SER A 49 6.20 24.04 24.02
N LYS A 50 6.40 23.91 25.34
CA LYS A 50 5.37 23.41 26.27
C LYS A 50 4.13 24.30 26.30
N TYR A 51 4.32 25.62 26.33
CA TYR A 51 3.21 26.57 26.29
C TYR A 51 2.41 26.44 24.98
N PHE A 52 3.08 26.34 23.83
CA PHE A 52 2.43 26.17 22.54
C PHE A 52 1.57 24.89 22.49
N CYS A 53 2.08 23.76 23.01
CA CYS A 53 1.33 22.51 23.10
C CYS A 53 0.06 22.58 23.96
N GLN A 54 -0.04 23.57 24.86
CA GLN A 54 -1.22 23.79 25.72
C GLN A 54 -2.22 24.77 25.12
N LEU A 55 -1.89 25.43 24.00
CA LEU A 55 -2.81 26.34 23.34
C LEU A 55 -3.91 25.56 22.61
N PRO A 56 -5.14 26.08 22.59
CA PRO A 56 -6.19 25.52 21.74
C PRO A 56 -5.79 25.68 20.27
N LEU A 57 -6.23 24.73 19.44
CA LEU A 57 -6.02 24.80 18.00
C LEU A 57 -6.83 25.95 17.41
N SER A 58 -6.12 26.97 16.92
CA SER A 58 -6.66 28.14 16.20
C SER A 58 -6.21 28.16 14.72
N VAL A 59 -6.87 28.96 13.90
CA VAL A 59 -6.65 29.09 12.43
C VAL A 59 -5.19 29.36 11.99
N GLY A 60 -4.38 30.01 12.81
CA GLY A 60 -2.98 30.33 12.53
C GLY A 60 -1.97 29.36 13.15
N SER A 61 -2.42 28.34 13.88
CA SER A 61 -1.55 27.48 14.70
C SER A 61 -0.51 26.73 13.87
N PHE A 62 -0.89 26.16 12.74
CA PHE A 62 0.05 25.42 11.88
C PHE A 62 1.09 26.33 11.24
N ARG A 63 0.72 27.56 10.87
CA ARG A 63 1.69 28.57 10.41
C ARG A 63 2.75 28.87 11.47
N VAL A 64 2.32 29.06 12.72
CA VAL A 64 3.23 29.29 13.84
C VAL A 64 4.07 28.05 14.12
N LEU A 65 3.49 26.85 14.08
CA LEU A 65 4.20 25.59 14.24
C LEU A 65 5.30 25.41 13.18
N ARG A 66 5.06 25.79 11.91
CA ARG A 66 6.09 25.80 10.86
C ARG A 66 7.27 26.71 11.22
N GLN A 67 6.99 27.89 11.80
CA GLN A 67 8.05 28.81 12.23
C GLN A 67 8.85 28.23 13.40
N LEU A 68 8.18 27.65 14.39
CA LEU A 68 8.82 26.97 15.53
C LEU A 68 9.69 25.80 15.07
N GLN A 69 9.22 25.01 14.10
CA GLN A 69 9.96 23.91 13.51
C GLN A 69 11.21 24.40 12.78
N LYS A 70 11.10 25.44 11.95
CA LYS A 70 12.24 26.05 11.24
C LYS A 70 13.32 26.56 12.19
N LEU A 71 12.93 27.04 13.38
CA LEU A 71 13.83 27.52 14.42
C LEU A 71 14.27 26.44 15.42
N ARG A 72 13.86 25.17 15.22
CA ARG A 72 14.15 24.03 16.09
C ARG A 72 13.71 24.26 17.55
N ILE A 73 12.57 24.93 17.74
CA ILE A 73 11.97 25.18 19.06
C ILE A 73 10.97 24.07 19.41
N LEU A 74 10.13 23.71 18.45
CA LEU A 74 9.15 22.63 18.54
C LEU A 74 8.95 22.05 17.15
N THR A 75 9.11 20.74 17.01
CA THR A 75 8.86 20.01 15.76
C THR A 75 7.39 19.58 15.65
N ALA A 76 6.92 19.32 14.42
CA ALA A 76 5.59 18.75 14.20
C ALA A 76 5.43 17.42 14.96
N THR A 77 6.49 16.60 14.99
CA THR A 77 6.50 15.33 15.69
C THR A 77 6.29 15.49 17.20
N GLU A 78 7.02 16.41 17.83
CA GLU A 78 6.85 16.69 19.27
C GLU A 78 5.46 17.23 19.59
N TYR A 79 4.92 18.09 18.72
CA TYR A 79 3.57 18.61 18.87
C TYR A 79 2.51 17.50 18.78
N ILE A 80 2.57 16.67 17.73
CA ILE A 80 1.66 15.54 17.52
C ILE A 80 1.73 14.55 18.69
N CYS A 81 2.94 14.22 19.16
CA CYS A 81 3.12 13.32 20.30
C CYS A 81 2.70 13.94 21.63
N SER A 82 2.45 15.26 21.71
CA SER A 82 1.95 15.90 22.92
C SER A 82 0.43 15.85 23.06
N ILE A 83 -0.30 15.54 21.98
CA ILE A 83 -1.76 15.53 21.96
C ILE A 83 -2.28 14.17 22.41
N GLU A 84 -3.04 14.14 23.50
CA GLU A 84 -3.62 12.92 24.07
C GLU A 84 -5.02 12.61 23.54
N ASN A 85 -5.73 13.60 23.02
CA ASN A 85 -7.07 13.42 22.47
C ASN A 85 -6.99 12.91 21.01
N ASP A 86 -7.45 11.67 20.78
CA ASP A 86 -7.37 11.02 19.47
C ASP A 86 -8.22 11.72 18.40
N GLU A 87 -9.39 12.25 18.74
CA GLU A 87 -10.25 12.96 17.78
C GLU A 87 -9.58 14.24 17.27
N GLN A 88 -9.06 15.05 18.19
CA GLN A 88 -8.30 16.25 17.87
C GLN A 88 -7.07 15.91 17.03
N LEU A 89 -6.37 14.83 17.39
CA LEU A 89 -5.21 14.36 16.66
C LEU A 89 -5.56 13.98 15.21
N GLN A 90 -6.66 13.26 14.99
CA GLN A 90 -7.11 12.91 13.64
C GLN A 90 -7.46 14.15 12.80
N LEU A 91 -8.13 15.15 13.38
CA LEU A 91 -8.43 16.41 12.68
C LEU A 91 -7.16 17.14 12.24
N ILE A 92 -6.14 17.17 13.10
CA ILE A 92 -4.84 17.78 12.77
C ILE A 92 -4.14 17.02 11.64
N LEU A 93 -4.17 15.69 11.68
CA LEU A 93 -3.53 14.87 10.64
C LEU A 93 -4.23 14.97 9.29
N ILE A 94 -5.56 15.12 9.28
CA ILE A 94 -6.31 15.42 8.05
C ILE A 94 -5.81 16.73 7.45
N GLU A 95 -5.64 17.79 8.26
CA GLU A 95 -5.09 19.04 7.76
C GLU A 95 -3.65 18.89 7.25
N PHE A 96 -2.83 18.05 7.91
CA PHE A 96 -1.47 17.73 7.44
C PHE A 96 -1.45 17.03 6.09
N LEU A 97 -2.41 16.13 5.85
CA LEU A 97 -2.56 15.41 4.58
C LEU A 97 -3.19 16.27 3.48
N GLN A 98 -3.85 17.38 3.81
CA GLN A 98 -4.53 18.23 2.82
C GLN A 98 -3.71 19.48 2.48
N ASN A 99 -3.26 20.21 3.51
CA ASN A 99 -2.76 21.57 3.35
C ASN A 99 -1.37 21.77 3.97
N GLU A 100 -0.96 20.91 4.90
CA GLU A 100 0.21 21.15 5.75
C GLU A 100 1.38 20.16 5.52
N ASN A 101 1.72 19.98 4.23
CA ASN A 101 2.71 19.00 3.77
C ASN A 101 4.13 19.18 4.36
N GLU A 102 4.59 20.41 4.64
CA GLU A 102 5.90 20.65 5.30
C GLU A 102 5.96 20.05 6.72
N LEU A 103 4.82 20.06 7.43
CA LEU A 103 4.72 19.46 8.77
C LEU A 103 4.63 17.94 8.67
N LEU A 104 3.90 17.43 7.67
CA LEU A 104 3.80 15.99 7.38
C LEU A 104 5.17 15.36 7.06
N ILE A 105 6.01 16.04 6.28
CA ILE A 105 7.38 15.59 5.95
C ILE A 105 8.19 15.34 7.23
N ASN A 106 8.08 16.21 8.24
CA ASN A 106 8.79 16.03 9.50
C ASN A 106 8.33 14.76 10.25
N LEU A 107 7.06 14.39 10.15
CA LEU A 107 6.54 13.18 10.78
C LEU A 107 7.16 11.92 10.15
N PHE A 108 7.15 11.82 8.82
CA PHE A 108 7.75 10.66 8.12
C PHE A 108 9.26 10.54 8.33
N ILE A 109 9.99 11.67 8.35
CA ILE A 109 11.43 11.66 8.70
C ILE A 109 11.63 11.14 10.12
N SER A 110 10.80 11.59 11.07
CA SER A 110 10.97 11.21 12.47
C SER A 110 10.58 9.75 12.72
N ALA A 111 9.57 9.24 12.00
CA ALA A 111 9.13 7.85 12.03
C ALA A 111 10.20 6.84 11.60
N HIS A 112 11.24 7.28 10.89
CA HIS A 112 12.37 6.43 10.50
C HIS A 112 13.30 6.07 11.67
N TYR A 113 13.36 6.89 12.72
CA TYR A 113 14.29 6.68 13.81
C TYR A 113 13.74 5.70 14.84
N ASP A 114 14.56 4.74 15.27
CA ASP A 114 14.16 3.71 16.24
C ASP A 114 14.15 4.28 17.68
N SER A 115 12.97 4.60 18.20
CA SER A 115 12.77 4.89 19.64
C SER A 115 11.32 4.65 20.07
N VAL A 116 11.09 4.50 21.38
CA VAL A 116 9.75 4.24 21.96
C VAL A 116 8.72 5.31 21.58
N LYS A 117 9.13 6.58 21.49
CA LYS A 117 8.24 7.67 21.05
C LYS A 117 7.85 7.53 19.56
N MET A 118 8.68 6.87 18.76
CA MET A 118 8.40 6.63 17.35
C MET A 118 7.46 5.45 17.13
N LEU A 119 7.34 4.50 18.06
CA LEU A 119 6.25 3.50 18.02
C LEU A 119 4.88 4.18 18.08
N ARG A 120 4.72 5.16 18.99
CA ARG A 120 3.49 5.95 19.05
C ARG A 120 3.28 6.75 17.76
N LEU A 121 4.31 7.41 17.23
CA LEU A 121 4.20 8.15 15.98
C LEU A 121 3.79 7.26 14.80
N ASN A 122 4.38 6.07 14.66
CA ASN A 122 4.03 5.11 13.62
C ASN A 122 2.56 4.71 13.72
N ASN A 123 2.09 4.36 14.92
CA ASN A 123 0.66 4.05 15.14
C ASN A 123 -0.26 5.21 14.75
N ILE A 124 0.14 6.45 15.08
CA ILE A 124 -0.62 7.66 14.73
C ILE A 124 -0.71 7.82 13.21
N LEU A 125 0.41 7.70 12.50
CA LEU A 125 0.47 7.82 11.04
C LEU A 125 -0.31 6.70 10.35
N GLU A 126 -0.14 5.45 10.80
CA GLU A 126 -0.86 4.29 10.29
C GLU A 126 -2.37 4.43 10.49
N ASN A 127 -2.82 4.87 11.65
CA ASN A 127 -4.24 5.11 11.90
C ASN A 127 -4.80 6.22 10.99
N SER A 128 -4.04 7.30 10.79
CA SER A 128 -4.44 8.38 9.89
C SER A 128 -4.56 7.89 8.43
N LEU A 129 -3.59 7.10 7.95
CA LEU A 129 -3.63 6.53 6.60
C LEU A 129 -4.75 5.49 6.46
N ARG A 130 -4.98 4.65 7.47
CA ARG A 130 -6.08 3.68 7.49
C ARG A 130 -7.43 4.38 7.42
N ASN A 131 -7.63 5.45 8.19
CA ASN A 131 -8.86 6.25 8.15
C ASN A 131 -9.06 6.89 6.78
N LEU A 132 -8.01 7.49 6.21
CA LEU A 132 -8.04 8.06 4.86
C LEU A 132 -8.41 7.01 3.80
N PHE A 133 -7.73 5.87 3.78
CA PHE A 133 -7.97 4.84 2.76
C PHE A 133 -9.31 4.12 2.93
N THR A 134 -9.77 3.92 4.16
CA THR A 134 -11.12 3.40 4.42
C THR A 134 -12.17 4.37 3.87
N ALA A 135 -12.01 5.66 4.10
CA ALA A 135 -12.92 6.67 3.59
C ALA A 135 -12.85 6.77 2.04
N LEU A 136 -11.66 6.65 1.44
CA LEU A 136 -11.49 6.62 -0.01
C LEU A 136 -12.07 5.36 -0.67
N ALA A 137 -12.04 4.22 0.01
CA ALA A 137 -12.67 2.99 -0.48
C ALA A 137 -14.20 3.12 -0.55
N VAL A 138 -14.82 3.96 0.30
CA VAL A 138 -16.25 4.28 0.25
C VAL A 138 -16.55 5.41 -0.74
N ASN A 139 -15.71 6.45 -0.75
CA ASN A 139 -15.88 7.61 -1.62
C ASN A 139 -14.51 8.09 -2.15
N PRO A 140 -14.11 7.67 -3.36
CA PRO A 140 -12.82 8.02 -3.94
C PRO A 140 -12.59 9.51 -4.19
N LYS A 141 -13.64 10.35 -4.11
CA LYS A 141 -13.58 11.79 -4.42
C LYS A 141 -13.24 12.67 -3.21
N ILE A 142 -13.17 12.12 -2.00
CA ILE A 142 -12.94 12.91 -0.78
C ILE A 142 -11.52 13.49 -0.68
N SER A 143 -10.56 12.92 -1.41
CA SER A 143 -9.18 13.37 -1.43
C SER A 143 -8.55 13.08 -2.79
N ASP A 144 -7.68 13.98 -3.22
CA ASP A 144 -6.86 13.82 -4.43
C ASP A 144 -5.46 13.25 -4.12
N LEU A 145 -5.17 12.97 -2.85
CA LEU A 145 -3.87 12.52 -2.36
C LEU A 145 -2.72 13.49 -2.68
N SER A 146 -3.01 14.79 -2.73
CA SER A 146 -2.04 15.86 -3.05
C SER A 146 -0.79 15.88 -2.16
N TYR A 147 -0.84 15.32 -0.94
CA TYR A 147 0.32 15.20 -0.06
C TYR A 147 1.46 14.31 -0.61
N ILE A 148 1.16 13.39 -1.53
CA ILE A 148 2.15 12.43 -2.05
C ILE A 148 3.29 13.15 -2.77
N ALA A 149 2.98 14.10 -3.66
CA ALA A 149 4.00 14.74 -4.49
C ALA A 149 5.04 15.53 -3.65
N PRO A 150 4.65 16.31 -2.62
CA PRO A 150 5.58 16.88 -1.66
C PRO A 150 6.42 15.85 -0.92
N LEU A 151 5.83 14.73 -0.46
CA LEU A 151 6.59 13.68 0.23
C LEU A 151 7.66 13.07 -0.68
N CYS A 152 7.30 12.66 -1.90
CA CYS A 152 8.24 12.09 -2.86
C CYS A 152 9.36 13.07 -3.26
N LYS A 153 9.10 14.38 -3.20
CA LYS A 153 10.10 15.40 -3.53
C LYS A 153 11.08 15.68 -2.38
N SER A 154 10.63 15.55 -1.13
CA SER A 154 11.36 16.07 0.03
C SER A 154 11.87 15.02 1.00
N LEU A 155 11.33 13.80 0.97
CA LEU A 155 11.84 12.72 1.80
C LEU A 155 13.16 12.17 1.25
N PRO A 156 14.15 11.88 2.11
CA PRO A 156 15.29 11.04 1.76
C PRO A 156 14.84 9.65 1.24
N ASP A 157 15.60 9.04 0.34
CA ASP A 157 15.23 7.77 -0.32
C ASP A 157 15.00 6.62 0.68
N ASP A 158 15.83 6.53 1.72
CA ASP A 158 15.71 5.53 2.78
C ASP A 158 14.42 5.69 3.60
N VAL A 159 14.03 6.93 3.91
CA VAL A 159 12.77 7.25 4.59
C VAL A 159 11.58 6.99 3.66
N LEU A 160 11.67 7.42 2.40
CA LEU A 160 10.62 7.24 1.40
C LEU A 160 10.32 5.75 1.19
N LEU A 161 11.36 4.93 1.00
CA LEU A 161 11.22 3.51 0.73
C LEU A 161 10.82 2.71 1.97
N ASN A 162 11.52 2.89 3.09
CA ASN A 162 11.37 2.02 4.25
C ASN A 162 10.24 2.42 5.19
N VAL A 163 9.85 3.69 5.19
CA VAL A 163 8.77 4.20 6.04
C VAL A 163 7.56 4.54 5.19
N CYS A 164 7.66 5.53 4.31
CA CYS A 164 6.50 6.07 3.61
C CYS A 164 5.82 5.01 2.73
N ILE A 165 6.52 4.41 1.78
CA ILE A 165 5.95 3.43 0.85
C ILE A 165 5.45 2.19 1.60
N GLN A 166 6.26 1.61 2.50
CA GLN A 166 5.86 0.41 3.23
C GLN A 166 4.64 0.65 4.11
N MET A 167 4.56 1.79 4.80
CA MET A 167 3.41 2.14 5.63
C MET A 167 2.14 2.31 4.79
N HIS A 168 2.24 2.97 3.63
CA HIS A 168 1.10 3.09 2.71
C HIS A 168 0.64 1.71 2.22
N LEU A 169 1.57 0.86 1.77
CA LEU A 169 1.25 -0.49 1.29
C LEU A 169 0.61 -1.35 2.39
N ASN A 170 1.15 -1.32 3.62
CA ASN A 170 0.60 -2.07 4.74
C ASN A 170 -0.81 -1.60 5.10
N CYS A 171 -1.04 -0.29 5.18
CA CYS A 171 -2.37 0.26 5.46
C CYS A 171 -3.39 -0.12 4.39
N LEU A 172 -3.00 -0.14 3.10
CA LEU A 172 -3.87 -0.56 2.00
C LEU A 172 -4.19 -2.06 2.07
N LEU A 173 -3.20 -2.91 2.36
CA LEU A 173 -3.41 -4.35 2.50
C LEU A 173 -4.47 -4.67 3.57
N GLU A 174 -4.46 -3.94 4.66
CA GLU A 174 -5.32 -4.20 5.82
C GLU A 174 -6.77 -3.72 5.67
N LEU A 175 -7.11 -3.03 4.58
CA LEU A 175 -8.49 -2.61 4.29
C LEU A 175 -9.45 -3.79 4.11
N HIS A 176 -8.94 -4.97 3.78
CA HIS A 176 -9.76 -6.18 3.68
C HIS A 176 -9.02 -7.42 4.16
N VAL A 177 -9.65 -8.15 5.07
CA VAL A 177 -9.20 -9.45 5.55
C VAL A 177 -10.03 -10.55 4.90
N ALA A 178 -9.39 -11.35 4.06
CA ALA A 178 -9.97 -12.57 3.51
C ALA A 178 -9.84 -13.72 4.52
N ALA A 179 -10.87 -14.57 4.61
CA ALA A 179 -10.87 -15.72 5.50
C ALA A 179 -9.81 -16.77 5.10
N ASP A 180 -9.67 -17.00 3.80
CA ASP A 180 -8.69 -17.93 3.24
C ASP A 180 -8.33 -17.56 1.78
N ILE A 181 -7.45 -18.37 1.18
CA ILE A 181 -7.07 -18.25 -0.22
C ILE A 181 -8.19 -18.65 -1.19
N SER A 182 -9.13 -19.51 -0.77
CA SER A 182 -10.29 -19.93 -1.58
C SER A 182 -11.16 -18.74 -1.98
N LEU A 183 -11.36 -17.81 -1.06
CA LEU A 183 -12.09 -16.57 -1.32
C LEU A 183 -11.39 -15.74 -2.42
N ALA A 184 -10.07 -15.73 -2.44
CA ALA A 184 -9.29 -15.02 -3.44
C ALA A 184 -9.46 -15.60 -4.85
N PHE A 185 -9.46 -16.94 -4.99
CA PHE A 185 -9.75 -17.57 -6.27
C PHE A 185 -11.20 -17.37 -6.72
N LYS A 186 -12.14 -17.31 -5.77
CA LYS A 186 -13.56 -17.12 -6.07
C LYS A 186 -13.89 -15.71 -6.58
N HIS A 187 -13.21 -14.69 -6.06
CA HIS A 187 -13.53 -13.29 -6.30
C HIS A 187 -12.46 -12.54 -7.10
N LEU A 188 -11.50 -13.25 -7.71
CA LEU A 188 -10.35 -12.66 -8.38
C LEU A 188 -10.75 -11.61 -9.44
N SER A 189 -11.58 -11.95 -10.42
CA SER A 189 -11.99 -11.00 -11.46
C SER A 189 -12.81 -9.85 -10.90
N ALA A 190 -13.66 -10.13 -9.90
CA ALA A 190 -14.45 -9.08 -9.23
C ALA A 190 -13.52 -8.06 -8.54
N TRP A 191 -12.51 -8.51 -7.83
CA TRP A 191 -11.54 -7.63 -7.15
C TRP A 191 -10.65 -6.88 -8.15
N ILE A 192 -10.23 -7.51 -9.24
CA ILE A 192 -9.49 -6.82 -10.31
C ILE A 192 -10.34 -5.69 -10.90
N ASN A 193 -11.60 -5.94 -11.22
CA ASN A 193 -12.50 -4.93 -11.80
C ASN A 193 -12.79 -3.80 -10.79
N GLU A 194 -13.04 -4.14 -9.52
CA GLU A 194 -13.20 -3.16 -8.44
C GLU A 194 -11.96 -2.25 -8.32
N GLY A 195 -10.76 -2.82 -8.46
CA GLY A 195 -9.50 -2.08 -8.49
C GLY A 195 -9.39 -1.06 -9.62
N VAL A 196 -9.98 -1.36 -10.79
CA VAL A 196 -9.94 -0.50 -11.98
C VAL A 196 -11.02 0.58 -11.95
N ASP A 197 -12.26 0.20 -11.60
CA ASP A 197 -13.45 1.04 -11.79
C ASP A 197 -13.82 1.83 -10.53
N GLU A 198 -13.67 1.21 -9.34
CA GLU A 198 -14.18 1.77 -8.08
C GLU A 198 -13.04 2.36 -7.23
N LEU A 199 -11.89 1.70 -7.19
CA LEU A 199 -10.77 2.05 -6.31
C LEU A 199 -9.67 2.86 -7.04
N ILE A 200 -10.09 3.86 -7.81
CA ILE A 200 -9.23 4.71 -8.66
C ILE A 200 -8.04 5.32 -7.89
N PHE A 201 -8.20 5.57 -6.59
CA PHE A 201 -7.12 6.12 -5.76
C PHE A 201 -5.90 5.19 -5.64
N ILE A 202 -6.09 3.86 -5.74
CA ILE A 202 -4.98 2.90 -5.71
C ILE A 202 -4.12 3.03 -6.95
N LYS A 203 -4.74 3.18 -8.12
CA LYS A 203 -4.01 3.47 -9.36
C LYS A 203 -3.24 4.78 -9.25
N ARG A 204 -3.87 5.83 -8.71
CA ARG A 204 -3.17 7.11 -8.42
C ARG A 204 -1.96 6.91 -7.51
N LEU A 205 -2.08 6.12 -6.44
CA LEU A 205 -0.97 5.78 -5.55
C LEU A 205 0.15 5.04 -6.30
N ALA A 206 -0.22 4.06 -7.12
CA ALA A 206 0.75 3.30 -7.92
C ALA A 206 1.51 4.20 -8.91
N ASP A 207 0.80 5.12 -9.58
CA ASP A 207 1.39 6.03 -10.56
C ASP A 207 2.26 7.13 -9.90
N THR A 208 1.86 7.62 -8.73
CA THR A 208 2.51 8.77 -8.07
C THR A 208 3.55 8.36 -7.02
N LEU A 209 3.13 7.62 -5.99
CA LEU A 209 4.00 7.22 -4.88
C LEU A 209 4.97 6.11 -5.31
N LEU A 210 4.47 5.12 -6.06
CA LEU A 210 5.27 3.94 -6.44
C LEU A 210 5.97 4.09 -7.79
N GLY A 211 5.67 5.13 -8.58
CA GLY A 211 6.06 5.22 -9.99
C GLY A 211 7.56 5.01 -10.27
N ARG A 212 8.45 5.51 -9.40
CA ARG A 212 9.92 5.32 -9.51
C ARG A 212 10.47 4.17 -8.67
N HIS A 213 9.62 3.52 -7.88
CA HIS A 213 9.99 2.54 -6.86
C HIS A 213 9.14 1.26 -6.95
N GLN A 214 8.66 0.93 -8.15
CA GLN A 214 7.76 -0.19 -8.40
C GLN A 214 8.39 -1.53 -7.99
N GLU A 215 9.67 -1.74 -8.27
CA GLU A 215 10.38 -2.98 -7.89
C GLU A 215 10.49 -3.13 -6.37
N GLN A 216 10.79 -2.06 -5.65
CA GLN A 216 10.88 -2.07 -4.19
C GLN A 216 9.50 -2.32 -3.56
N ALA A 217 8.46 -1.69 -4.11
CA ALA A 217 7.07 -1.93 -3.69
C ALA A 217 6.65 -3.39 -3.92
N LEU A 218 6.93 -3.95 -5.10
CA LEU A 218 6.67 -5.36 -5.40
C LEU A 218 7.48 -6.29 -4.51
N SER A 219 8.75 -6.00 -4.25
CA SER A 219 9.59 -6.77 -3.34
C SER A 219 8.98 -6.85 -1.94
N HIS A 220 8.48 -5.72 -1.42
CA HIS A 220 7.76 -5.66 -0.15
C HIS A 220 6.47 -6.47 -0.19
N LEU A 221 5.61 -6.25 -1.19
CA LEU A 221 4.35 -6.97 -1.35
C LEU A 221 4.55 -8.48 -1.42
N PHE A 222 5.50 -8.93 -2.25
CA PHE A 222 5.84 -10.34 -2.40
C PHE A 222 6.37 -10.93 -1.09
N LYS A 223 7.21 -10.20 -0.36
CA LYS A 223 7.70 -10.65 0.95
C LYS A 223 6.53 -10.86 1.92
N VAL A 224 5.66 -9.86 2.09
CA VAL A 224 4.52 -9.90 3.02
C VAL A 224 3.54 -11.03 2.65
N SER A 225 3.26 -11.20 1.36
CA SER A 225 2.31 -12.20 0.86
C SER A 225 2.79 -13.65 0.99
N THR A 226 4.07 -13.87 1.30
CA THR A 226 4.62 -15.21 1.57
C THR A 226 4.47 -15.67 3.01
N SER A 227 3.97 -14.82 3.91
CA SER A 227 3.72 -15.21 5.31
C SER A 227 2.70 -16.34 5.42
N THR A 228 2.89 -17.24 6.40
CA THR A 228 2.05 -18.44 6.59
C THR A 228 0.60 -18.11 6.91
N SER A 229 0.33 -16.94 7.50
CA SER A 229 -1.00 -16.46 7.87
C SER A 229 -1.47 -15.30 6.99
N PHE A 230 -1.00 -15.23 5.73
CA PHE A 230 -1.36 -14.13 4.85
C PHE A 230 -2.86 -14.11 4.53
N LYS A 231 -3.51 -12.97 4.78
CA LYS A 231 -4.97 -12.79 4.71
C LYS A 231 -5.42 -11.58 3.89
N TYR A 232 -4.48 -10.81 3.33
CA TYR A 232 -4.77 -9.53 2.68
C TYR A 232 -4.90 -9.66 1.15
N TRP A 233 -5.56 -10.72 0.69
CA TRP A 233 -5.55 -11.12 -0.72
C TRP A 233 -6.15 -10.09 -1.68
N LYS A 234 -7.26 -9.45 -1.31
CA LYS A 234 -7.97 -8.48 -2.16
C LYS A 234 -7.05 -7.33 -2.58
N PHE A 235 -6.53 -6.59 -1.60
CA PHE A 235 -5.68 -5.44 -1.89
C PHE A 235 -4.29 -5.86 -2.39
N TYR A 236 -3.79 -7.04 -2.04
CA TYR A 236 -2.57 -7.58 -2.68
C TYR A 236 -2.75 -7.76 -4.19
N ILE A 237 -3.86 -8.39 -4.62
CA ILE A 237 -4.18 -8.60 -6.03
C ILE A 237 -4.31 -7.25 -6.75
N ILE A 238 -5.08 -6.32 -6.18
CA ILE A 238 -5.31 -4.99 -6.78
C ILE A 238 -4.00 -4.18 -6.88
N LEU A 239 -3.14 -4.24 -5.87
CA LEU A 239 -1.85 -3.52 -5.88
C LEU A 239 -0.89 -4.12 -6.91
N VAL A 240 -0.76 -5.45 -6.98
CA VAL A 240 0.07 -6.12 -7.99
C VAL A 240 -0.42 -5.78 -9.40
N GLN A 241 -1.74 -5.80 -9.61
CA GLN A 241 -2.36 -5.45 -10.88
C GLN A 241 -2.11 -3.98 -11.24
N SER A 242 -2.33 -3.06 -10.30
CA SER A 242 -2.10 -1.62 -10.51
C SER A 242 -0.64 -1.31 -10.88
N ILE A 243 0.32 -1.93 -10.20
CA ILE A 243 1.75 -1.77 -10.52
C ILE A 243 2.07 -2.39 -11.89
N ALA A 244 1.52 -3.58 -12.19
CA ALA A 244 1.75 -4.25 -13.47
C ALA A 244 1.18 -3.47 -14.66
N SER A 245 0.06 -2.75 -14.49
CA SER A 245 -0.51 -1.84 -15.49
C SER A 245 0.40 -0.66 -15.84
N GLY A 246 1.14 -0.14 -14.86
CA GLY A 246 2.10 0.94 -15.03
C GLY A 246 3.56 0.47 -15.22
N ALA A 247 3.79 -0.82 -15.40
CA ALA A 247 5.14 -1.40 -15.37
C ALA A 247 5.96 -1.01 -16.61
N ASN A 248 7.18 -0.53 -16.38
CA ASN A 248 8.20 -0.43 -17.43
C ASN A 248 8.82 -1.81 -17.73
N ALA A 249 9.78 -1.86 -18.66
CA ALA A 249 10.44 -3.10 -19.06
C ALA A 249 11.17 -3.81 -17.90
N ASP A 250 11.80 -3.04 -17.01
CA ASP A 250 12.56 -3.56 -15.86
C ASP A 250 11.62 -4.16 -14.80
N THR A 251 10.58 -3.41 -14.42
CA THR A 251 9.52 -3.90 -13.52
C THR A 251 8.85 -5.16 -14.09
N ALA A 252 8.55 -5.18 -15.40
CA ALA A 252 7.96 -6.35 -16.04
C ALA A 252 8.93 -7.56 -16.03
N ALA A 253 10.23 -7.34 -16.19
CA ALA A 253 11.25 -8.39 -16.07
C ALA A 253 11.37 -8.89 -14.62
N PHE A 254 11.30 -7.98 -13.64
CA PHE A 254 11.30 -8.30 -12.21
C PHE A 254 10.13 -9.23 -11.84
N ILE A 255 8.90 -8.90 -12.26
CA ILE A 255 7.72 -9.74 -12.04
C ILE A 255 7.91 -11.12 -12.67
N LYS A 256 8.36 -11.20 -13.93
CA LYS A 256 8.62 -12.48 -14.61
C LYS A 256 9.63 -13.33 -13.87
N LYS A 257 10.73 -12.73 -13.41
CA LYS A 257 11.77 -13.40 -12.61
C LYS A 257 11.19 -13.94 -11.30
N TYR A 258 10.38 -13.14 -10.60
CA TYR A 258 9.72 -13.57 -9.37
C TYR A 258 8.80 -14.79 -9.60
N LEU A 259 7.92 -14.75 -10.60
CA LEU A 259 6.99 -15.84 -10.91
C LEU A 259 7.73 -17.14 -11.28
N LYS A 260 8.80 -17.05 -12.08
CA LYS A 260 9.64 -18.21 -12.42
C LYS A 260 10.31 -18.81 -11.19
N ASN A 261 10.90 -17.99 -10.34
CA ASN A 261 11.53 -18.44 -9.10
C ASN A 261 10.51 -19.05 -8.13
N ARG A 262 9.30 -18.49 -8.06
CA ARG A 262 8.22 -18.98 -7.21
C ARG A 262 7.72 -20.34 -7.68
N LEU A 263 7.65 -20.59 -8.99
CA LEU A 263 7.37 -21.91 -9.56
C LEU A 263 8.43 -22.94 -9.15
N LEU A 264 9.71 -22.59 -9.32
CA LEU A 264 10.82 -23.47 -8.92
C LEU A 264 10.78 -23.77 -7.41
N HIS A 265 10.47 -22.78 -6.59
CA HIS A 265 10.30 -22.94 -5.15
C HIS A 265 9.14 -23.89 -4.82
N ALA A 266 7.97 -23.71 -5.44
CA ALA A 266 6.82 -24.59 -5.25
C ALA A 266 7.18 -26.04 -5.61
N ALA A 267 7.86 -26.24 -6.74
CA ALA A 267 8.27 -27.57 -7.21
C ALA A 267 9.31 -28.23 -6.29
N THR A 268 10.26 -27.45 -5.77
CA THR A 268 11.36 -27.95 -4.93
C THR A 268 10.88 -28.31 -3.53
N PHE A 269 10.07 -27.44 -2.91
CA PHE A 269 9.59 -27.62 -1.54
C PHE A 269 8.22 -28.31 -1.46
N ARG A 270 7.63 -28.68 -2.59
CA ARG A 270 6.31 -29.35 -2.68
C ARG A 270 5.21 -28.59 -1.93
N CYS A 271 5.23 -27.26 -2.06
CA CYS A 271 4.39 -26.38 -1.26
C CYS A 271 3.18 -25.88 -2.07
N GLN A 272 2.00 -26.47 -1.79
CA GLN A 272 0.74 -26.12 -2.42
C GLN A 272 0.41 -24.63 -2.30
N LEU A 273 0.57 -24.05 -1.10
CA LEU A 273 0.30 -22.63 -0.85
C LEU A 273 1.17 -21.72 -1.73
N THR A 274 2.43 -22.11 -1.98
CA THR A 274 3.34 -21.39 -2.88
C THR A 274 2.82 -21.42 -4.32
N LEU A 275 2.30 -22.57 -4.77
CA LEU A 275 1.69 -22.70 -6.11
C LEU A 275 0.42 -21.87 -6.24
N LEU A 276 -0.48 -21.92 -5.27
CA LEU A 276 -1.71 -21.13 -5.28
C LEU A 276 -1.41 -19.63 -5.29
N HIS A 277 -0.46 -19.18 -4.46
CA HIS A 277 0.04 -17.81 -4.48
C HIS A 277 0.62 -17.43 -5.86
N LEU A 278 1.41 -18.30 -6.48
CA LEU A 278 1.95 -18.10 -7.83
C LEU A 278 0.83 -17.86 -8.84
N LEU A 279 -0.20 -18.71 -8.86
CA LEU A 279 -1.33 -18.60 -9.79
C LEU A 279 -2.06 -17.26 -9.62
N LEU A 280 -2.43 -16.89 -8.40
CA LEU A 280 -3.09 -15.60 -8.14
C LEU A 280 -2.23 -14.41 -8.55
N THR A 281 -0.93 -14.44 -8.21
CA THR A 281 0.00 -13.35 -8.57
C THR A 281 0.19 -13.24 -10.08
N ALA A 282 0.28 -14.37 -10.79
CA ALA A 282 0.39 -14.39 -12.23
C ALA A 282 -0.85 -13.81 -12.92
N ARG A 283 -2.05 -14.12 -12.40
CA ARG A 283 -3.31 -13.57 -12.92
C ARG A 283 -3.42 -12.07 -12.66
N ALA A 284 -3.12 -11.62 -11.44
CA ALA A 284 -3.12 -10.20 -11.10
C ALA A 284 -2.14 -9.42 -11.99
N ALA A 285 -0.92 -9.93 -12.18
CA ALA A 285 0.09 -9.29 -13.02
C ALA A 285 -0.25 -9.33 -14.52
N ALA A 286 -1.00 -10.34 -14.98
CA ALA A 286 -1.46 -10.44 -16.36
C ALA A 286 -2.66 -9.53 -16.66
N ALA A 287 -3.42 -9.16 -15.62
CA ALA A 287 -4.60 -8.29 -15.70
C ALA A 287 -4.24 -6.80 -15.80
N ASN A 288 -3.31 -6.47 -16.68
CA ASN A 288 -2.67 -5.17 -16.72
C ASN A 288 -3.32 -4.17 -17.72
N THR A 289 -4.39 -4.56 -18.40
CA THR A 289 -5.14 -3.67 -19.31
C THR A 289 -6.60 -3.52 -18.89
N MET A 290 -7.30 -2.55 -19.48
CA MET A 290 -8.76 -2.38 -19.30
C MET A 290 -9.59 -3.41 -20.09
N ASN A 291 -8.95 -4.26 -20.89
CA ASN A 291 -9.63 -5.24 -21.73
C ASN A 291 -9.52 -6.64 -21.10
N ILE A 292 -10.65 -7.18 -20.64
CA ILE A 292 -10.73 -8.49 -19.99
C ILE A 292 -10.18 -9.60 -20.89
N GLN A 293 -10.50 -9.61 -22.18
CA GLN A 293 -10.01 -10.65 -23.10
C GLN A 293 -8.48 -10.58 -23.25
N GLN A 294 -7.92 -9.37 -23.36
CA GLN A 294 -6.48 -9.20 -23.44
C GLN A 294 -5.77 -9.65 -22.14
N ASN A 295 -6.39 -9.41 -20.98
CA ASN A 295 -5.90 -9.88 -19.69
C ASN A 295 -5.89 -11.42 -19.62
N LEU A 296 -6.95 -12.07 -20.12
CA LEU A 296 -7.02 -13.53 -20.24
C LEU A 296 -5.96 -14.07 -21.21
N ASP A 297 -5.75 -13.42 -22.36
CA ASP A 297 -4.73 -13.80 -23.34
C ASP A 297 -3.31 -13.66 -22.77
N ASN A 298 -3.05 -12.60 -21.99
CA ASN A 298 -1.80 -12.39 -21.28
C ASN A 298 -1.54 -13.51 -20.27
N TYR A 299 -2.56 -13.90 -19.50
CA TYR A 299 -2.45 -15.02 -18.57
C TYR A 299 -2.26 -16.35 -19.31
N ALA A 300 -2.98 -16.59 -20.41
CA ALA A 300 -2.82 -17.77 -21.25
C ALA A 300 -1.39 -17.88 -21.80
N LYS A 301 -0.80 -16.77 -22.25
CA LYS A 301 0.59 -16.71 -22.68
C LYS A 301 1.55 -17.06 -21.55
N TRP A 302 1.35 -16.48 -20.36
CA TRP A 302 2.16 -16.83 -19.19
C TRP A 302 2.02 -18.31 -18.82
N TYR A 303 0.81 -18.85 -18.80
CA TYR A 303 0.53 -20.24 -18.45
C TYR A 303 1.15 -21.20 -19.45
N LYS A 304 1.09 -20.91 -20.75
CA LYS A 304 1.79 -21.70 -21.78
C LYS A 304 3.29 -21.74 -21.53
N GLN A 305 3.91 -20.60 -21.31
CA GLN A 305 5.37 -20.50 -21.14
C GLN A 305 5.87 -21.13 -19.84
N ASN A 306 5.09 -21.05 -18.76
CA ASN A 306 5.57 -21.44 -17.42
C ASN A 306 5.00 -22.76 -16.92
N ILE A 307 3.83 -23.19 -17.40
CA ILE A 307 3.19 -24.45 -17.04
C ILE A 307 3.16 -25.41 -18.25
N GLY A 308 2.75 -24.91 -19.42
CA GLY A 308 2.73 -25.69 -20.67
C GLY A 308 4.12 -26.22 -21.07
N GLU A 309 5.14 -25.39 -20.86
CA GLU A 309 6.52 -25.63 -21.27
C GLU A 309 7.44 -25.84 -20.04
N MET A 310 6.88 -26.18 -18.87
CA MET A 310 7.61 -26.20 -17.60
C MET A 310 8.71 -27.27 -17.52
N SER A 311 8.67 -28.30 -18.37
CA SER A 311 9.71 -29.33 -18.45
C SER A 311 11.06 -28.82 -18.98
N TYR A 312 11.09 -27.66 -19.66
CA TYR A 312 12.36 -27.02 -20.03
C TYR A 312 13.05 -26.34 -18.84
N VAL A 313 12.33 -26.12 -17.74
CA VAL A 313 12.82 -25.43 -16.54
C VAL A 313 12.92 -26.36 -15.34
N LEU A 314 12.05 -27.36 -15.25
CA LEU A 314 11.94 -28.29 -14.13
C LEU A 314 12.48 -29.67 -14.48
N SER A 315 13.09 -30.34 -13.50
CA SER A 315 13.40 -31.78 -13.61
C SER A 315 12.12 -32.61 -13.74
N THR A 316 12.25 -33.85 -14.21
CA THR A 316 11.10 -34.77 -14.35
C THR A 316 10.33 -34.97 -13.04
N GLU A 317 11.01 -35.04 -11.90
CA GLU A 317 10.35 -35.17 -10.60
C GLU A 317 9.65 -33.89 -10.16
N GLN A 318 10.28 -32.72 -10.37
CA GLN A 318 9.65 -31.42 -10.11
C GLN A 318 8.41 -31.20 -11.00
N PHE A 319 8.45 -31.62 -12.27
CA PHE A 319 7.32 -31.58 -13.19
C PHE A 319 6.12 -32.39 -12.64
N LYS A 320 6.36 -33.62 -12.19
CA LYS A 320 5.31 -34.48 -11.59
C LYS A 320 4.72 -33.84 -10.34
N VAL A 321 5.58 -33.29 -9.47
CA VAL A 321 5.17 -32.59 -8.24
C VAL A 321 4.24 -31.42 -8.58
N VAL A 322 4.61 -30.57 -9.54
CA VAL A 322 3.78 -29.42 -9.94
C VAL A 322 2.44 -29.88 -10.54
N LEU A 323 2.43 -30.91 -11.39
CA LEU A 323 1.18 -31.44 -11.94
C LEU A 323 0.24 -31.96 -10.86
N ASN A 324 0.74 -32.71 -9.88
CA ASN A 324 -0.09 -33.21 -8.78
C ASN A 324 -0.65 -32.05 -7.95
N MET A 325 0.18 -31.05 -7.64
CA MET A 325 -0.27 -29.86 -6.92
C MET A 325 -1.32 -29.05 -7.71
N LEU A 326 -1.17 -28.93 -9.03
CA LEU A 326 -2.18 -28.30 -9.90
C LEU A 326 -3.48 -29.10 -9.89
N GLU A 327 -3.40 -30.43 -9.99
CA GLU A 327 -4.55 -31.33 -9.92
C GLU A 327 -5.29 -31.20 -8.60
N ASP A 328 -4.56 -31.16 -7.48
CA ASP A 328 -5.11 -30.95 -6.14
C ASP A 328 -5.69 -29.53 -5.98
N SER A 329 -5.19 -28.55 -6.73
CA SER A 329 -5.66 -27.15 -6.67
C SER A 329 -6.97 -26.90 -7.42
N ILE A 330 -7.42 -27.81 -8.31
CA ILE A 330 -8.56 -27.56 -9.21
C ILE A 330 -9.82 -27.11 -8.47
N HIS A 331 -10.05 -27.61 -7.25
CA HIS A 331 -11.23 -27.27 -6.46
C HIS A 331 -11.28 -25.79 -6.04
N TYR A 332 -10.15 -25.07 -6.00
CA TYR A 332 -10.12 -23.64 -5.75
C TYR A 332 -10.60 -22.82 -6.96
N GLU A 333 -10.46 -23.35 -8.18
CA GLU A 333 -10.75 -22.61 -9.40
C GLU A 333 -12.26 -22.44 -9.61
N GLN A 334 -12.81 -21.27 -9.32
CA GLN A 334 -14.26 -21.02 -9.51
C GLN A 334 -14.58 -20.20 -10.76
N GLU A 335 -13.56 -19.64 -11.41
CA GLU A 335 -13.73 -18.77 -12.57
C GLU A 335 -13.57 -19.53 -13.87
N ILE A 336 -14.65 -19.60 -14.65
CA ILE A 336 -14.74 -20.40 -15.88
C ILE A 336 -13.60 -20.07 -16.84
N ASP A 337 -13.34 -18.79 -17.11
CA ASP A 337 -12.38 -18.35 -18.12
C ASP A 337 -10.95 -18.83 -17.82
N TYR A 338 -10.55 -18.81 -16.54
CA TYR A 338 -9.24 -19.34 -16.13
C TYR A 338 -9.17 -20.86 -16.24
N VAL A 339 -10.24 -21.58 -15.88
CA VAL A 339 -10.29 -23.05 -16.03
C VAL A 339 -10.27 -23.45 -17.52
N GLU A 340 -10.87 -22.67 -18.40
CA GLU A 340 -10.80 -22.88 -19.85
C GLU A 340 -9.36 -22.81 -20.37
N ILE A 341 -8.60 -21.80 -19.94
CA ILE A 341 -7.17 -21.68 -20.25
C ILE A 341 -6.40 -22.91 -19.77
N HIS A 342 -6.64 -23.31 -18.52
CA HIS A 342 -5.98 -24.47 -17.91
C HIS A 342 -6.33 -25.78 -18.62
N ALA A 343 -7.55 -25.93 -19.13
CA ALA A 343 -7.99 -27.09 -19.89
C ALA A 343 -7.42 -27.09 -21.33
N ALA A 344 -7.37 -25.93 -21.99
CA ALA A 344 -7.02 -25.81 -23.40
C ALA A 344 -5.50 -25.89 -23.69
N ILE A 345 -4.66 -25.24 -22.88
CA ILE A 345 -3.22 -25.10 -23.20
C ILE A 345 -2.46 -26.42 -23.06
N ALA A 346 -1.86 -26.95 -24.13
CA ALA A 346 -1.08 -28.18 -24.06
C ALA A 346 0.08 -28.09 -23.03
N ILE A 347 0.35 -29.20 -22.33
CA ILE A 347 1.47 -29.33 -21.40
C ILE A 347 2.42 -30.41 -21.92
N SER A 348 3.71 -30.05 -22.01
CA SER A 348 4.79 -30.91 -22.50
C SER A 348 5.79 -31.25 -21.37
N PRO A 349 6.26 -32.51 -21.28
CA PRO A 349 5.86 -33.66 -22.10
C PRO A 349 4.44 -34.11 -21.76
N GLY A 350 3.71 -34.61 -22.77
CA GLY A 350 2.42 -35.23 -22.56
C GLY A 350 2.53 -36.56 -21.78
N GLY A 351 1.42 -37.27 -21.66
CA GLY A 351 1.38 -38.60 -21.03
C GLY A 351 0.23 -38.73 -20.04
N LYS A 352 0.21 -39.86 -19.32
CA LYS A 352 -0.92 -40.22 -18.44
C LYS A 352 -1.22 -39.18 -17.37
N LEU A 353 -0.19 -38.62 -16.72
CA LEU A 353 -0.36 -37.58 -15.69
C LEU A 353 -0.99 -36.30 -16.25
N VAL A 354 -0.49 -35.79 -17.37
CA VAL A 354 -1.05 -34.62 -18.04
C VAL A 354 -2.50 -34.89 -18.49
N GLN A 355 -2.78 -36.06 -19.07
CA GLN A 355 -4.13 -36.44 -19.48
C GLN A 355 -5.10 -36.54 -18.30
N SER A 356 -4.64 -37.07 -17.15
CA SER A 356 -5.41 -37.09 -15.90
C SER A 356 -5.80 -35.68 -15.47
N TYR A 357 -4.80 -34.81 -15.31
CA TYR A 357 -5.01 -33.41 -14.92
C TYR A 357 -5.98 -32.70 -15.87
N LYS A 358 -5.74 -32.82 -17.18
CA LYS A 358 -6.58 -32.21 -18.22
C LYS A 358 -8.02 -32.70 -18.21
N THR A 359 -8.22 -33.99 -17.95
CA THR A 359 -9.57 -34.57 -17.82
C THR A 359 -10.28 -33.96 -16.61
N LYS A 360 -9.60 -33.85 -15.46
CA LYS A 360 -10.15 -33.20 -14.27
C LYS A 360 -10.48 -31.72 -14.49
N CYS A 361 -9.64 -30.97 -15.20
CA CYS A 361 -9.98 -29.59 -15.59
C CYS A 361 -11.26 -29.53 -16.43
N LYS A 362 -11.40 -30.40 -17.45
CA LYS A 362 -12.60 -30.45 -18.31
C LYS A 362 -13.86 -30.85 -17.54
N THR A 363 -13.76 -31.84 -16.66
CA THR A 363 -14.88 -32.26 -15.80
C THR A 363 -15.31 -31.14 -14.86
N HIS A 364 -14.36 -30.46 -14.23
CA HIS A 364 -14.64 -29.33 -13.34
C HIS A 364 -15.24 -28.14 -14.11
N LEU A 365 -14.70 -27.82 -15.29
CA LEU A 365 -15.25 -26.81 -16.19
C LEU A 365 -16.71 -27.09 -16.57
N ALA A 366 -17.02 -28.34 -16.92
CA ALA A 366 -18.39 -28.75 -17.24
C ALA A 366 -19.33 -28.53 -16.03
N ARG A 367 -18.87 -28.87 -14.81
CA ARG A 367 -19.61 -28.62 -13.58
C ARG A 367 -19.90 -27.14 -13.36
N LEU A 368 -18.90 -26.26 -13.51
CA LEU A 368 -19.07 -24.81 -13.36
C LEU A 368 -20.05 -24.24 -14.40
N LYS A 369 -19.94 -24.66 -15.66
CA LYS A 369 -20.86 -24.24 -16.73
C LYS A 369 -22.29 -24.67 -16.49
N LEU A 370 -22.51 -25.88 -15.97
CA LEU A 370 -23.84 -26.37 -15.60
C LEU A 370 -24.43 -25.57 -14.43
N ALA A 371 -23.64 -25.32 -13.38
CA ALA A 371 -24.08 -24.52 -12.23
C ALA A 371 -24.48 -23.08 -12.62
N ARG A 372 -23.71 -22.45 -13.52
CA ARG A 372 -24.02 -21.10 -14.03
C ARG A 372 -25.35 -21.08 -14.78
N LYS A 373 -25.57 -22.03 -15.69
CA LYS A 373 -26.85 -22.16 -16.42
C LYS A 373 -28.05 -22.36 -15.49
N GLN A 374 -27.89 -23.12 -14.42
CA GLN A 374 -28.98 -23.34 -13.44
C GLN A 374 -29.29 -22.07 -12.66
N ASN A 375 -28.28 -21.30 -12.25
CA ASN A 375 -28.49 -20.01 -11.58
C ASN A 375 -29.15 -18.97 -12.49
N ASP A 376 -28.83 -18.98 -13.79
CA ASP A 376 -29.46 -18.07 -14.76
C ASP A 376 -30.95 -18.40 -14.95
N ILE A 377 -31.35 -19.68 -14.84
CA ILE A 377 -32.75 -20.12 -14.95
C ILE A 377 -33.57 -19.78 -13.69
N ILE A 378 -32.95 -19.79 -12.50
CA ILE A 378 -33.63 -19.52 -11.22
C ILE A 378 -33.82 -18.01 -10.98
N ASN A 379 -32.97 -17.17 -11.58
CA ASN A 379 -33.02 -15.71 -11.45
C ASN A 379 -33.78 -15.01 -12.61
N CYS A 380 -34.40 -15.78 -13.51
CA CYS A 380 -35.42 -15.33 -14.47
C CYS A 380 -36.79 -15.76 -13.96
#